data_AF-A0A0B1T704-F1
#
_entry.id   AF-A0A0B1T704-F1
#
_cell.length_a   1.000
_cell.length_b   1.000
_cell.length_c   1.000
_cell.angle_alpha   90.00
_cell.angle_beta   90.00
_cell.angle_gamma   90.00
#
_symmetry.space_group_name_H-M   'P 1'
#
loop_
_entity.id
_entity.type
_entity.pdbx_description
1 polymer ?
#
loop_
_entity_poly.entity_id
_entity_poly.type
_entity_poly.pdbx_seq_one_letter_code
_entity_poly.pdbx_strand_id
1 'polypeptide(L)'
;MVKKKGKKFRPHLNHTARKRRQAEKNKKKCRSTVKVIKENWETSKTPRENAMAMGLAFSPNEAVPVKQPRREIIDMAPIEEMDLTEARALGTVAEQQLKKMQEKRAVLQQEKALKVVSSLESEANELLAERASQPRTVRLPDRDVELLIYLAQRYGDDYKAMARDPKNLFQYTPKKICNLMKIYKSSGFSKVIEGVH
;
A
#
# COMPACT_ATOMS: atom_id res chain seq x y z
N MET A 1 11.02 66.04 -18.66
CA MET A 1 12.03 65.00 -18.34
C MET A 1 11.59 63.65 -18.89
N VAL A 2 12.24 63.16 -19.95
CA VAL A 2 11.95 61.82 -20.51
C VAL A 2 12.73 60.79 -19.68
N LYS A 3 12.03 59.90 -18.96
CA LYS A 3 12.65 58.81 -18.22
C LYS A 3 13.36 57.89 -19.22
N LYS A 4 14.70 57.91 -19.26
CA LYS A 4 15.50 56.93 -20.02
C LYS A 4 15.14 55.53 -19.51
N LYS A 5 14.55 54.69 -20.36
CA LYS A 5 14.32 53.27 -20.05
C LYS A 5 15.70 52.64 -19.79
N GLY A 6 15.93 52.18 -18.57
CA GLY A 6 17.18 51.51 -18.18
C GLY A 6 17.44 50.26 -19.04
N LYS A 7 18.73 49.87 -19.17
CA LYS A 7 19.13 48.63 -19.86
C LYS A 7 18.39 47.44 -19.23
N LYS A 8 17.78 46.60 -20.06
CA LYS A 8 17.10 45.38 -19.59
C LYS A 8 18.13 44.45 -18.94
N PHE A 9 17.91 44.09 -17.67
CA PHE A 9 18.73 43.11 -16.96
C PHE A 9 18.71 41.78 -17.72
N ARG A 10 19.88 41.28 -18.12
CA ARG A 10 20.05 39.96 -18.72
C ARG A 10 20.62 39.03 -17.65
N PRO A 11 19.83 38.10 -17.08
CA PRO A 11 20.36 37.15 -16.13
C PRO A 11 21.43 36.28 -16.80
N HIS A 12 22.50 36.01 -16.07
CA HIS A 12 23.59 35.16 -16.55
C HIS A 12 23.06 33.78 -16.97
N LEU A 13 23.49 33.26 -18.12
CA LEU A 13 22.99 32.00 -18.69
C LEU A 13 23.17 30.81 -17.72
N ASN A 14 24.27 30.79 -16.95
CA ASN A 14 24.48 29.73 -15.95
C ASN A 14 23.53 29.86 -14.76
N HIS A 15 23.07 31.07 -14.42
CA HIS A 15 22.12 31.30 -13.34
C HIS A 15 20.71 30.81 -13.73
N THR A 16 20.27 31.07 -14.96
CA THR A 16 18.99 30.54 -15.47
C THR A 16 19.03 29.02 -15.62
N ALA A 17 20.13 28.46 -16.12
CA ALA A 17 20.34 27.01 -16.18
C ALA A 17 20.31 26.37 -14.78
N ARG A 18 20.97 26.99 -13.78
CA ARG A 18 20.94 26.53 -12.38
C ARG A 18 19.52 26.53 -11.82
N LYS A 19 18.78 27.63 -11.99
CA LYS A 19 17.37 27.73 -11.54
C LYS A 19 16.49 26.67 -12.20
N ARG A 20 16.67 26.40 -13.50
CA ARG A 20 15.93 25.35 -14.22
C ARG A 20 16.25 23.96 -13.65
N ARG A 21 17.53 23.64 -13.42
CA ARG A 21 17.93 22.36 -12.80
C ARG A 21 17.36 22.21 -11.39
N GLN A 22 17.33 23.28 -10.61
CA GLN A 22 16.76 23.27 -9.27
C GLN A 22 15.24 23.09 -9.29
N ALA A 23 14.55 23.75 -10.23
CA ALA A 23 13.12 23.53 -10.45
C ALA A 23 12.82 22.08 -10.85
N GLU A 24 13.61 21.48 -11.76
CA GLU A 24 13.46 20.06 -12.14
C GLU A 24 13.67 19.10 -10.96
N LYS A 25 14.64 19.39 -10.07
CA LYS A 25 14.88 18.59 -8.85
C LYS A 25 13.73 18.70 -7.85
N ASN A 26 13.11 19.88 -7.77
CA ASN A 26 11.99 20.15 -6.87
C ASN A 26 10.65 19.60 -7.39
N LYS A 27 10.59 19.08 -8.63
CA LYS A 27 9.38 18.42 -9.14
C LYS A 27 9.10 17.15 -8.34
N LYS A 28 7.89 17.07 -7.80
CA LYS A 28 7.40 15.92 -7.04
C LYS A 28 6.94 14.83 -8.02
N LYS A 29 7.89 14.12 -8.62
CA LYS A 29 7.62 13.05 -9.60
C LYS A 29 7.06 11.81 -8.91
N CYS A 30 6.05 11.18 -9.51
CA CYS A 30 5.60 9.86 -9.08
C CYS A 30 6.65 8.81 -9.43
N ARG A 31 6.97 7.93 -8.48
CA ARG A 31 7.85 6.76 -8.68
C ARG A 31 7.09 5.43 -8.57
N SER A 32 5.75 5.45 -8.56
CA SER A 32 4.93 4.24 -8.45
C SER A 32 5.11 3.32 -9.67
N THR A 33 5.02 2.02 -9.42
CA THR A 33 4.97 0.98 -10.45
C THR A 33 3.57 0.88 -11.07
N VAL A 34 2.53 1.14 -10.28
CA VAL A 34 1.12 1.10 -10.69
C VAL A 34 0.83 2.22 -11.68
N LYS A 35 0.27 1.85 -12.84
CA LYS A 35 0.00 2.77 -13.96
C LYS A 35 -1.09 3.78 -13.62
N VAL A 36 -2.21 3.33 -13.04
CA VAL A 36 -3.35 4.17 -12.65
C VAL A 36 -2.91 5.35 -11.76
N ILE A 37 -2.04 5.08 -10.78
CA ILE A 37 -1.52 6.11 -9.87
C ILE A 37 -0.62 7.11 -10.62
N LYS A 38 0.17 6.62 -11.58
CA LYS A 38 1.11 7.45 -12.35
C LYS A 38 0.40 8.39 -13.31
N GLU A 39 -0.68 7.93 -13.94
CA GLU A 39 -1.51 8.71 -14.88
C GLU A 39 -2.27 9.84 -14.17
N ASN A 40 -2.75 9.59 -12.95
CA ASN A 40 -3.50 10.57 -12.16
C ASN A 40 -2.60 11.46 -11.26
N TRP A 41 -1.28 11.40 -11.43
CA TRP A 41 -0.34 12.14 -10.59
C TRP A 41 -0.10 13.58 -11.06
N GLU A 42 -0.53 14.55 -10.27
CA GLU A 42 -0.24 15.96 -10.55
C GLU A 42 1.11 16.38 -9.95
N THR A 43 2.05 16.82 -10.80
CA THR A 43 3.39 17.26 -10.35
C THR A 43 3.38 18.57 -9.54
N SER A 44 2.27 19.33 -9.60
CA SER A 44 2.07 20.59 -8.86
C SER A 44 1.79 20.36 -7.37
N LYS A 45 1.02 19.30 -7.07
CA LYS A 45 0.53 18.97 -5.73
C LYS A 45 1.57 18.22 -4.91
N THR A 46 1.42 18.24 -3.58
CA THR A 46 2.22 17.39 -2.69
C THR A 46 1.87 15.91 -2.88
N PRO A 47 2.79 14.97 -2.56
CA PRO A 47 2.45 13.54 -2.56
C PRO A 47 1.24 13.21 -1.69
N ARG A 48 1.09 13.90 -0.54
CA ARG A 48 -0.05 13.76 0.36
C ARG A 48 -1.36 14.21 -0.28
N GLU A 49 -1.36 15.40 -0.87
CA GLU A 49 -2.53 15.93 -1.61
C GLU A 49 -2.91 15.05 -2.80
N ASN A 50 -1.93 14.50 -3.53
CA ASN A 50 -2.20 13.59 -4.64
C ASN A 50 -2.84 12.29 -4.16
N ALA A 51 -2.31 11.67 -3.10
CA ALA A 51 -2.90 10.48 -2.51
C ALA A 51 -4.36 10.75 -2.10
N MET A 52 -4.59 11.83 -1.34
CA MET A 52 -5.94 12.22 -0.90
C MET A 52 -6.88 12.54 -2.07
N ALA A 53 -6.41 13.23 -3.11
CA ALA A 53 -7.21 13.56 -4.29
C ALA A 53 -7.59 12.31 -5.11
N MET A 54 -6.79 11.25 -5.04
CA MET A 54 -7.09 9.95 -5.63
C MET A 54 -7.95 9.05 -4.72
N GLY A 55 -8.29 9.50 -3.50
CA GLY A 55 -9.02 8.69 -2.51
C GLY A 55 -8.13 7.69 -1.76
N LEU A 56 -6.81 7.84 -1.82
CA LEU A 56 -5.84 6.97 -1.17
C LEU A 56 -5.41 7.54 0.19
N ALA A 57 -5.22 6.64 1.15
CA ALA A 57 -4.63 6.98 2.44
C ALA A 57 -3.13 7.30 2.27
N PHE A 58 -2.70 8.46 2.75
CA PHE A 58 -1.27 8.78 2.84
C PHE A 58 -0.62 8.12 4.07
N SER A 59 -1.34 8.09 5.19
CA SER A 59 -0.92 7.46 6.45
C SER A 59 -1.88 6.32 6.80
N PRO A 60 -1.39 5.07 6.96
CA PRO A 60 -2.23 3.93 7.35
C PRO A 60 -2.90 4.13 8.72
N ASN A 61 -2.19 4.76 9.66
CA ASN A 61 -2.71 4.97 11.02
C ASN A 61 -3.82 6.03 11.07
N GLU A 62 -3.81 6.99 10.14
CA GLU A 62 -4.91 7.96 10.00
C GLU A 62 -6.16 7.27 9.41
N ALA A 63 -5.98 6.38 8.43
CA ALA A 63 -7.08 5.69 7.76
C ALA A 63 -7.66 4.53 8.60
N VAL A 64 -6.81 3.79 9.31
CA VAL A 64 -7.18 2.67 10.17
C VAL A 64 -6.53 2.89 11.55
N PRO A 65 -7.17 3.66 12.43
CA PRO A 65 -6.61 3.96 13.74
C PRO A 65 -6.49 2.67 14.58
N VAL A 66 -5.27 2.39 15.02
CA VAL A 66 -5.00 1.28 15.94
C VAL A 66 -5.63 1.61 17.29
N LYS A 67 -6.63 0.83 17.71
CA LYS A 67 -7.24 0.96 19.04
C LYS A 67 -6.16 0.73 20.10
N GLN A 68 -5.66 1.80 20.72
CA GLN A 68 -4.79 1.69 21.89
C GLN A 68 -5.63 1.72 23.16
N PRO A 69 -5.23 0.99 24.22
CA PRO A 69 -5.89 1.11 25.52
C PRO A 69 -5.83 2.58 25.96
N ARG A 70 -6.99 3.11 26.39
CA ARG A 70 -7.14 4.50 26.81
C ARG A 70 -6.13 4.80 27.92
N ARG A 71 -5.21 5.74 27.68
CA ARG A 71 -4.43 6.37 28.75
C ARG A 71 -5.26 7.53 29.26
N GLU A 72 -5.48 7.60 30.57
CA GLU A 72 -6.17 8.72 31.22
C GLU A 72 -5.29 9.96 31.15
N ILE A 73 -5.38 10.67 30.02
CA ILE A 73 -4.91 12.04 29.92
C ILE A 73 -6.06 12.90 30.42
N ILE A 74 -5.78 13.72 31.43
CA ILE A 74 -6.74 14.69 31.98
C ILE A 74 -6.99 15.71 30.87
N ASP A 75 -8.18 15.65 30.26
CA ASP A 75 -8.62 16.63 29.28
C ASP A 75 -8.80 17.98 30.02
N MET A 76 -8.01 18.99 29.64
CA MET A 76 -8.35 20.38 30.00
C MET A 76 -9.66 20.72 29.28
N ALA A 77 -10.74 20.82 30.06
CA ALA A 77 -12.05 21.22 29.56
C ALA A 77 -11.95 22.61 28.89
N PRO A 78 -12.35 22.74 27.61
CA PRO A 78 -12.59 24.03 27.02
C PRO A 78 -13.72 24.72 27.80
N ILE A 79 -13.45 25.91 28.30
CA ILE A 79 -14.48 26.80 28.86
C ILE A 79 -15.45 27.13 27.72
N GLU A 80 -16.74 26.91 27.97
CA GLU A 80 -17.82 27.20 27.03
C GLU A 80 -17.82 28.70 26.68
N GLU A 81 -17.27 29.05 25.53
CA GLU A 81 -17.57 30.34 24.91
C GLU A 81 -18.94 30.24 24.22
N MET A 82 -19.84 31.15 24.60
CA MET A 82 -21.14 31.37 23.97
C MET A 82 -21.01 31.55 22.46
N ASP A 83 -21.74 30.72 21.71
CA ASP A 83 -21.84 30.77 20.26
C ASP A 83 -22.70 31.97 19.81
N LEU A 84 -22.06 33.05 19.36
CA LEU A 84 -22.70 34.23 18.72
C LEU A 84 -22.62 34.16 17.18
N THR A 85 -22.44 32.97 16.60
CA THR A 85 -22.00 32.81 15.20
C THR A 85 -23.12 32.69 14.16
N GLU A 86 -24.35 32.39 14.56
CA GLU A 86 -25.48 32.18 13.64
C GLU A 86 -25.87 33.45 12.84
N ALA A 87 -25.54 34.65 13.34
CA ALA A 87 -25.86 35.93 12.70
C ALA A 87 -24.87 36.37 11.59
N ARG A 88 -23.72 35.70 11.42
CA ARG A 88 -22.77 35.94 10.31
C ARG A 88 -22.96 34.97 9.13
N ALA A 89 -23.97 34.09 9.20
CA ALA A 89 -24.14 32.91 8.34
C ALA A 89 -24.46 33.21 6.86
N LEU A 90 -24.81 34.44 6.50
CA LEU A 90 -24.95 34.86 5.11
C LEU A 90 -23.82 35.83 4.77
N GLY A 91 -22.64 35.28 4.52
CA GLY A 91 -21.55 36.00 3.89
C GLY A 91 -22.01 36.67 2.58
N THR A 92 -21.18 37.57 2.06
CA THR A 92 -21.46 38.31 0.82
C THR A 92 -21.78 37.36 -0.34
N VAL A 93 -22.53 37.84 -1.35
CA VAL A 93 -22.88 37.03 -2.55
C VAL A 93 -21.64 36.40 -3.19
N ALA A 94 -20.51 37.10 -3.17
CA ALA A 94 -19.22 36.62 -3.65
C ALA A 94 -18.68 35.41 -2.85
N GLU A 95 -18.78 35.44 -1.52
CA GLU A 95 -18.38 34.34 -0.64
C GLU A 95 -19.28 33.11 -0.85
N GLN A 96 -20.59 33.33 -1.03
CA GLN A 96 -21.52 32.24 -1.34
C GLN A 96 -21.22 31.58 -2.69
N GLN A 97 -20.89 32.37 -3.73
CA GLN A 97 -20.49 31.84 -5.04
C GLN A 97 -19.17 31.07 -4.97
N LEU A 98 -18.17 31.58 -4.22
CA LEU A 98 -16.91 30.89 -4.02
C LEU A 98 -17.11 29.55 -3.31
N LYS A 99 -17.97 29.52 -2.29
CA LYS A 99 -18.31 28.29 -1.55
C LYS A 99 -18.97 27.26 -2.46
N LYS A 100 -19.97 27.66 -3.26
CA LYS A 100 -20.59 26.79 -4.27
C LYS A 100 -19.59 26.26 -5.30
N MET A 101 -18.64 27.09 -5.75
CA MET A 101 -17.57 26.67 -6.67
C MET A 101 -16.64 25.64 -6.02
N GLN A 102 -16.29 25.83 -4.75
CA GLN A 102 -15.46 24.90 -3.99
C GLN A 102 -16.18 23.56 -3.78
N GLU A 103 -17.46 23.58 -3.43
CA GLU A 103 -18.29 22.39 -3.27
C GLU A 103 -18.38 21.60 -4.58
N LYS A 104 -18.67 22.27 -5.71
CA LYS A 104 -18.67 21.63 -7.04
C LYS A 104 -17.32 21.00 -7.37
N ARG A 105 -16.22 21.68 -7.03
CA ARG A 105 -14.87 21.14 -7.22
C ARG A 105 -14.63 19.93 -6.33
N ALA A 106 -15.11 19.94 -5.10
CA ALA A 106 -14.98 18.82 -4.16
C ALA A 106 -15.74 17.58 -4.64
N VAL A 107 -16.99 17.74 -5.11
CA VAL A 107 -17.78 16.65 -5.71
C VAL A 107 -17.05 16.06 -6.91
N LEU A 108 -16.55 16.89 -7.82
CA LEU A 108 -15.81 16.43 -8.99
C LEU A 108 -14.48 15.75 -8.64
N GLN A 109 -13.82 16.14 -7.53
CA GLN A 109 -12.64 15.43 -7.02
C GLN A 109 -13.03 14.08 -6.41
N GLN A 110 -14.15 13.99 -5.69
CA GLN A 110 -14.66 12.74 -5.14
C GLN A 110 -15.03 11.74 -6.24
N GLU A 111 -15.72 12.17 -7.30
CA GLU A 111 -16.04 11.31 -8.44
C GLU A 111 -14.78 10.75 -9.14
N LYS A 112 -13.76 11.60 -9.31
CA LYS A 112 -12.46 11.19 -9.84
C LYS A 112 -11.77 10.18 -8.93
N ALA A 113 -11.78 10.42 -7.62
CA ALA A 113 -11.23 9.51 -6.63
C ALA A 113 -11.92 8.14 -6.68
N LEU A 114 -13.26 8.12 -6.72
CA LEU A 114 -14.03 6.88 -6.84
C LEU A 114 -13.68 6.09 -8.10
N LYS A 115 -13.52 6.76 -9.24
CA LYS A 115 -13.09 6.11 -10.49
C LYS A 115 -11.70 5.49 -10.36
N VAL A 116 -10.75 6.21 -9.75
CA VAL A 116 -9.38 5.72 -9.52
C VAL A 116 -9.39 4.51 -8.60
N VAL A 117 -10.09 4.58 -7.46
CA VAL A 117 -10.21 3.48 -6.51
C VAL A 117 -10.85 2.26 -7.17
N SER A 118 -11.95 2.42 -7.89
CA SER A 118 -12.63 1.33 -8.59
C SER A 118 -11.70 0.61 -9.57
N SER A 119 -10.89 1.35 -10.34
CA SER A 119 -9.91 0.75 -11.26
C SER A 119 -8.77 0.02 -10.54
N LEU A 120 -8.34 0.50 -9.37
CA LEU A 120 -7.31 -0.16 -8.56
C LEU A 120 -7.85 -1.44 -7.91
N GLU A 121 -9.09 -1.42 -7.45
CA GLU A 121 -9.76 -2.59 -6.89
C GLU A 121 -9.97 -3.68 -7.95
N SER A 122 -10.34 -3.33 -9.18
CA SER A 122 -10.44 -4.29 -10.28
C SER A 122 -9.07 -4.89 -10.62
N GLU A 123 -8.03 -4.06 -10.79
CA GLU A 123 -6.66 -4.56 -11.04
C GLU A 123 -6.17 -5.47 -9.90
N ALA A 124 -6.47 -5.12 -8.65
CA ALA A 124 -6.10 -5.94 -7.50
C ALA A 124 -6.83 -7.29 -7.49
N ASN A 125 -8.13 -7.29 -7.81
CA ASN A 125 -8.94 -8.51 -7.88
C ASN A 125 -8.50 -9.43 -9.02
N GLU A 126 -8.16 -8.87 -10.18
CA GLU A 126 -7.61 -9.63 -11.31
C GLU A 126 -6.29 -10.30 -10.92
N LEU A 127 -5.36 -9.58 -10.30
CA LEU A 127 -4.10 -10.15 -9.81
C LEU A 127 -4.30 -11.25 -8.75
N LEU A 128 -5.33 -11.11 -7.90
CA LEU A 128 -5.70 -12.15 -6.95
C LEU A 128 -6.28 -13.38 -7.65
N ALA A 129 -7.14 -13.18 -8.66
CA ALA A 129 -7.71 -14.26 -9.47
C ALA A 129 -6.64 -15.02 -10.27
N GLU A 130 -5.68 -14.31 -10.87
CA GLU A 130 -4.52 -14.90 -11.54
C GLU A 130 -3.68 -15.74 -10.58
N ARG A 131 -3.40 -15.22 -9.37
CA ARG A 131 -2.68 -15.96 -8.32
C ARG A 131 -3.45 -17.18 -7.82
N ALA A 132 -4.77 -17.08 -7.75
CA ALA A 132 -5.63 -18.20 -7.34
C ALA A 132 -5.71 -19.28 -8.43
N SER A 133 -5.73 -18.88 -9.70
CA SER A 133 -5.68 -19.78 -10.87
C SER A 133 -4.36 -20.55 -10.95
N GLN A 134 -3.25 -19.90 -10.60
CA GLN A 134 -1.92 -20.51 -10.54
C GLN A 134 -1.43 -20.62 -9.10
N PRO A 135 -1.97 -21.56 -8.28
CA PRO A 135 -1.48 -21.74 -6.93
C PRO A 135 -0.01 -22.14 -6.98
N ARG A 136 0.85 -21.41 -6.26
CA ARG A 136 2.25 -21.78 -6.13
C ARG A 136 2.33 -23.15 -5.46
N THR A 137 2.75 -24.16 -6.21
CA THR A 137 3.05 -25.46 -5.63
C THR A 137 4.37 -25.33 -4.87
N VAL A 138 4.30 -25.42 -3.55
CA VAL A 138 5.52 -25.47 -2.73
C VAL A 138 6.14 -26.84 -2.98
N ARG A 139 7.26 -26.86 -3.72
CA ARG A 139 8.03 -28.07 -3.97
C ARG A 139 9.13 -28.21 -2.93
N LEU A 140 9.17 -29.38 -2.28
CA LEU A 140 10.27 -29.77 -1.41
C LEU A 140 11.48 -30.21 -2.25
N PRO A 141 12.72 -30.05 -1.73
CA PRO A 141 13.90 -30.64 -2.34
C PRO A 141 13.76 -32.16 -2.45
N ASP A 142 14.25 -32.76 -3.54
CA ASP A 142 14.04 -34.18 -3.83
C ASP A 142 14.55 -35.11 -2.70
N ARG A 143 15.68 -34.76 -2.08
CA ARG A 143 16.22 -35.48 -0.91
C ARG A 143 15.28 -35.48 0.29
N ASP A 144 14.65 -34.34 0.59
CA ASP A 144 13.70 -34.26 1.70
C ASP A 144 12.45 -35.08 1.38
N VAL A 145 12.02 -35.12 0.12
CA VAL A 145 10.91 -35.98 -0.33
C VAL A 145 11.24 -37.46 -0.13
N GLU A 146 12.41 -37.91 -0.57
CA GLU A 146 12.87 -39.30 -0.38
C GLU A 146 12.92 -39.69 1.11
N LEU A 147 13.45 -38.80 1.95
CA LEU A 147 13.49 -39.01 3.39
C LEU A 147 12.07 -39.12 3.98
N LEU A 148 11.16 -38.23 3.60
CA LEU A 148 9.79 -38.23 4.10
C LEU A 148 9.00 -39.46 3.65
N ILE A 149 9.18 -39.91 2.40
CA ILE A 149 8.59 -41.17 1.91
C ILE A 149 9.03 -42.33 2.79
N TYR A 150 10.34 -42.45 3.05
CA TYR A 150 10.90 -43.50 3.90
C TYR A 150 10.35 -43.44 5.34
N LEU A 151 10.31 -42.24 5.94
CA LEU A 151 9.83 -42.06 7.31
C LEU A 151 8.33 -42.33 7.43
N ALA A 152 7.53 -41.90 6.45
CA ALA A 152 6.09 -42.13 6.42
C ALA A 152 5.76 -43.63 6.35
N GLN A 153 6.46 -44.39 5.51
CA GLN A 153 6.26 -45.84 5.37
C GLN A 153 6.60 -46.61 6.65
N ARG A 154 7.58 -46.14 7.44
CA ARG A 154 8.07 -46.87 8.61
C ARG A 154 7.42 -46.45 9.93
N TYR A 155 7.13 -45.16 10.09
CA TYR A 155 6.67 -44.58 11.37
C TYR A 155 5.30 -43.90 11.27
N GLY A 156 4.68 -43.81 10.10
CA GLY A 156 3.34 -43.23 9.94
C GLY A 156 3.28 -41.75 10.33
N ASP A 157 2.60 -41.43 11.42
CA ASP A 157 2.48 -40.06 11.97
C ASP A 157 3.29 -39.83 13.27
N ASP A 158 4.13 -40.79 13.68
CA ASP A 158 4.97 -40.68 14.89
C ASP A 158 6.23 -39.84 14.66
N TYR A 159 6.06 -38.50 14.60
CA TYR A 159 7.16 -37.56 14.32
C TYR A 159 8.31 -37.59 15.34
N LYS A 160 8.05 -38.03 16.58
CA LYS A 160 9.10 -38.20 17.60
C LYS A 160 9.99 -39.40 17.31
N ALA A 161 9.45 -40.47 16.74
CA ALA A 161 10.23 -41.63 16.32
C ALA A 161 11.04 -41.29 15.06
N MET A 162 10.41 -40.60 14.10
CA MET A 162 11.08 -40.12 12.88
C MET A 162 12.31 -39.27 13.14
N ALA A 163 12.25 -38.38 14.15
CA ALA A 163 13.38 -37.53 14.49
C ALA A 163 14.61 -38.32 14.97
N ARG A 164 14.40 -39.51 15.54
CA ARG A 164 15.46 -40.39 16.04
C ARG A 164 15.95 -41.39 14.99
N ASP A 165 15.35 -41.40 13.80
CA ASP A 165 15.72 -42.35 12.76
C ASP A 165 17.14 -42.07 12.22
N PRO A 166 17.98 -43.10 11.99
CA PRO A 166 19.34 -42.90 11.48
C PRO A 166 19.43 -42.20 10.12
N LYS A 167 18.40 -42.30 9.26
CA LYS A 167 18.38 -41.60 7.97
C LYS A 167 18.07 -40.11 8.08
N ASN A 168 17.63 -39.63 9.25
CA ASN A 168 17.49 -38.21 9.55
C ASN A 168 18.87 -37.55 9.76
N LEU A 169 19.70 -37.51 8.72
CA LEU A 169 21.09 -37.05 8.78
C LEU A 169 21.23 -35.61 9.31
N PHE A 170 20.25 -34.76 9.00
CA PHE A 170 20.23 -33.35 9.41
C PHE A 170 19.61 -33.11 10.78
N GLN A 171 19.32 -34.18 11.53
CA GLN A 171 18.79 -34.10 12.88
C GLN A 171 17.53 -33.22 12.95
N TYR A 172 16.64 -33.36 11.96
CA TYR A 172 15.40 -32.59 11.95
C TYR A 172 14.60 -32.84 13.22
N THR A 173 14.18 -31.76 13.86
CA THR A 173 13.32 -31.83 15.04
C THR A 173 11.94 -32.38 14.67
N PRO A 174 11.20 -33.01 15.59
CA PRO A 174 9.86 -33.54 15.31
C PRO A 174 8.91 -32.49 14.68
N LYS A 175 9.02 -31.23 15.12
CA LYS A 175 8.22 -30.12 14.58
C LYS A 175 8.61 -29.80 13.13
N LYS A 176 9.91 -29.82 12.82
CA LYS A 176 10.39 -29.61 11.45
C LYS A 176 9.91 -30.72 10.52
N ILE A 177 10.01 -31.99 10.94
CA ILE A 177 9.51 -33.14 10.19
C ILE A 177 8.00 -33.02 9.98
N CYS A 178 7.23 -32.67 11.01
CA CYS A 178 5.79 -32.43 10.87
C CYS A 178 5.47 -31.34 9.82
N ASN A 179 6.19 -30.21 9.85
CA ASN A 179 5.99 -29.14 8.87
C ASN A 179 6.38 -29.59 7.45
N LEU A 180 7.48 -30.32 7.29
CA LEU A 180 7.90 -30.88 6.01
C LEU A 180 6.88 -31.90 5.49
N MET A 181 6.36 -32.75 6.37
CA MET A 181 5.33 -33.74 6.04
C MET A 181 4.02 -33.07 5.62
N LYS A 182 3.62 -31.95 6.24
CA LYS A 182 2.46 -31.15 5.79
C LYS A 182 2.64 -30.63 4.37
N ILE A 183 3.84 -30.13 4.05
CA ILE A 183 4.17 -29.67 2.69
C ILE A 183 4.15 -30.86 1.72
N TYR A 184 4.75 -31.98 2.09
CA TYR A 184 4.77 -33.21 1.29
C TYR A 184 3.36 -33.74 1.00
N LYS A 185 2.49 -33.86 2.02
CA LYS A 185 1.08 -34.25 1.87
C LYS A 185 0.27 -33.25 1.02
N SER A 186 0.61 -31.96 1.07
CA SER A 186 -0.01 -30.95 0.20
C SER A 186 0.48 -30.99 -1.25
N SER A 187 1.66 -31.58 -1.49
CA SER A 187 2.27 -31.70 -2.80
C SER A 187 1.66 -32.85 -3.61
N GLY A 188 1.69 -32.74 -4.95
CA GLY A 188 1.17 -33.78 -5.84
C GLY A 188 1.92 -35.12 -5.75
N PHE A 189 3.13 -35.16 -5.17
CA PHE A 189 3.93 -36.39 -5.05
C PHE A 189 3.29 -37.42 -4.11
N SER A 190 2.69 -36.97 -3.00
CA SER A 190 1.98 -37.88 -2.07
C SER A 190 0.78 -38.55 -2.75
N LYS A 191 -0.01 -37.77 -3.50
CA LYS A 191 -1.19 -38.28 -4.24
C LYS A 191 -0.82 -39.36 -5.25
N VAL A 192 0.30 -39.20 -5.96
CA VAL A 192 0.80 -40.19 -6.94
C VAL A 192 1.25 -41.48 -6.25
N ILE A 193 1.89 -41.38 -5.09
CA ILE A 193 2.42 -42.55 -4.35
C ILE A 193 1.31 -43.31 -3.63
N GLU A 194 0.32 -42.60 -3.07
CA GLU A 194 -0.80 -43.21 -2.33
C GLU A 194 -1.90 -43.76 -3.26
N GLY A 195 -1.80 -43.56 -4.59
CA GLY A 195 -2.72 -44.15 -5.58
C GLY A 195 -4.14 -43.57 -5.55
N VAL A 196 -4.34 -42.42 -4.90
CA VAL A 196 -5.66 -41.76 -4.82
C VAL A 196 -5.82 -40.84 -6.03
N HIS A 197 -6.48 -41.36 -7.07
CA HIS A 197 -6.99 -40.57 -8.20
C HIS A 197 -8.20 -39.72 -7.81
#